data_AF-A0A3C1Y3Z1-F1
#
_entry.id   AF-A0A3C1Y3Z1-F1
#
_cell.length_a   1.000
_cell.length_b   1.000
_cell.length_c   1.000
_cell.angle_alpha   90.00
_cell.angle_beta   90.00
_cell.angle_gamma   90.00
#
_symmetry.space_group_name_H-M   'P 1'
#
loop_
_entity.id
_entity.type
_entity.pdbx_description
1 polymer ?
#
loop_
_entity_poly.entity_id
_entity_poly.type
_entity_poly.pdbx_seq_one_letter_code
_entity_poly.pdbx_strand_id
1 'polypeptide(L)'
;MAILLSSGPAFGQYVVRTQDMSGKWSVPNPQYEGVPELFRASSGAKRACLDRGPPSNLYRATKVIDLRTGEEVLVVDCIPIRNEQRQRSEQIRSNALKAAPAQ
;
A
#
# COMPACT_ATOMS: atom_id res chain seq x y z
N MET A 1 -42.13 8.64 -21.29
CA MET A 1 -41.22 8.96 -20.17
C MET A 1 -39.95 8.15 -20.36
N ALA A 2 -38.86 8.80 -20.79
CA ALA A 2 -37.55 8.15 -20.88
C ALA A 2 -36.92 8.20 -19.48
N ILE A 3 -36.80 7.03 -18.84
CA ILE A 3 -36.07 6.89 -17.59
C ILE A 3 -34.59 7.02 -17.95
N LEU A 4 -34.04 8.22 -17.75
CA LEU A 4 -32.60 8.44 -17.70
C LEU A 4 -32.07 7.63 -16.52
N LEU A 5 -31.55 6.43 -16.82
CA LEU A 5 -30.65 5.71 -15.93
C LEU A 5 -29.41 6.58 -15.77
N SER A 6 -29.41 7.40 -14.73
CA SER A 6 -28.23 8.06 -14.20
C SER A 6 -27.27 6.97 -13.74
N SER A 7 -26.38 6.56 -14.63
CA SER A 7 -25.15 5.85 -14.30
C SER A 7 -24.28 6.79 -13.49
N GLY A 8 -24.59 6.89 -12.19
CA GLY A 8 -23.70 7.50 -11.21
C GLY A 8 -22.32 6.85 -11.30
N PRO A 9 -21.25 7.60 -10.98
CA PRO A 9 -19.89 7.10 -11.12
C PRO A 9 -19.75 5.79 -10.36
N ALA A 10 -19.19 4.77 -11.01
CA ALA A 10 -18.88 3.51 -10.36
C ALA A 10 -18.04 3.80 -9.12
N PHE A 11 -18.66 3.61 -7.94
CA PHE A 11 -18.03 3.65 -6.63
C PHE A 11 -16.76 2.78 -6.62
N GLY A 12 -15.82 3.10 -5.73
CA GLY A 12 -14.45 2.58 -5.75
C GLY A 12 -14.35 1.09 -6.08
N GLN A 13 -13.45 0.74 -7.00
CA GLN A 13 -13.37 -0.60 -7.57
C GLN A 13 -12.30 -1.47 -6.91
N TYR A 14 -11.36 -0.88 -6.20
CA TYR A 14 -10.20 -1.60 -5.67
C TYR A 14 -10.07 -1.38 -4.17
N VAL A 15 -9.89 -2.44 -3.40
CA VAL A 15 -9.60 -2.33 -1.97
C VAL A 15 -8.17 -2.80 -1.67
N VAL A 16 -7.50 -2.08 -0.77
CA VAL A 16 -6.19 -2.47 -0.25
C VAL A 16 -6.38 -3.20 1.07
N ARG A 17 -5.83 -4.41 1.19
CA ARG A 17 -5.73 -5.15 2.46
C ARG A 17 -4.28 -5.26 2.88
N THR A 18 -4.05 -5.25 4.18
CA THR A 18 -2.72 -5.38 4.77
C THR A 18 -2.64 -6.68 5.55
N GLN A 19 -1.48 -7.31 5.56
CA GLN A 19 -1.19 -8.50 6.36
C GLN A 19 -0.29 -8.07 7.50
N ASP A 20 -0.64 -8.39 8.74
CA ASP A 20 0.26 -8.17 9.87
C ASP A 20 1.45 -9.14 9.86
N MET A 21 2.40 -8.96 10.77
CA MET A 21 3.58 -9.82 10.89
C MET A 21 3.25 -11.26 11.30
N SER A 22 2.06 -11.52 11.87
CA SER A 22 1.58 -12.88 12.19
C SER A 22 0.99 -13.61 10.97
N GLY A 23 0.84 -12.91 9.84
CA GLY A 23 0.24 -13.46 8.62
C GLY A 23 -1.27 -13.26 8.52
N LYS A 24 -1.89 -12.54 9.45
CA LYS A 24 -3.33 -12.27 9.43
C LYS A 24 -3.63 -11.07 8.53
N TRP A 25 -4.57 -11.24 7.61
CA TRP A 25 -5.06 -10.15 6.76
C TRP A 25 -6.06 -9.27 7.51
N SER A 26 -5.99 -7.96 7.28
CA SER A 26 -6.94 -6.98 7.77
C SER A 26 -8.36 -7.33 7.33
N VAL A 27 -9.33 -7.14 8.21
CA VAL A 27 -10.74 -7.38 7.90
C VAL A 27 -11.23 -6.31 6.91
N PRO A 28 -12.04 -6.65 5.89
CA PRO A 28 -12.65 -5.66 5.03
C PRO A 28 -13.42 -4.63 5.86
N ASN A 29 -13.14 -3.35 5.66
CA ASN A 29 -13.90 -2.29 6.30
C ASN A 29 -15.16 -2.02 5.44
N PRO A 30 -16.38 -2.32 5.93
CA PRO A 30 -17.61 -2.12 5.15
C PRO A 30 -17.90 -0.66 4.84
N GLN A 31 -17.27 0.29 5.54
CA GLN A 31 -17.40 1.73 5.29
C GLN A 31 -16.38 2.24 4.26
N TYR A 32 -15.43 1.41 3.84
CA TYR A 32 -14.44 1.79 2.84
C TYR A 32 -14.96 1.46 1.45
N GLU A 33 -15.39 2.48 0.72
CA GLU A 33 -15.96 2.36 -0.63
C GLU A 33 -14.96 1.93 -1.71
N GLY A 34 -13.69 1.71 -1.35
CA GLY A 34 -12.63 1.36 -2.28
C GLY A 34 -12.02 2.57 -2.99
N VAL A 35 -11.06 2.30 -3.87
CA VAL A 35 -10.33 3.26 -4.68
C VAL A 35 -10.72 3.05 -6.14
N PRO A 36 -11.06 4.10 -6.91
CA PRO A 36 -11.58 3.93 -8.27
C PRO A 36 -10.53 3.47 -9.28
N GLU A 37 -9.24 3.76 -9.05
CA GLU A 37 -8.15 3.49 -9.99
C GLU A 37 -7.18 2.44 -9.42
N LEU A 38 -6.87 1.40 -10.22
CA LEU A 38 -5.89 0.38 -9.85
C LEU A 38 -4.53 0.99 -9.54
N PHE A 39 -4.11 2.01 -10.29
CA PHE A 39 -2.84 2.70 -10.07
C PHE A 39 -2.76 3.34 -8.68
N ARG A 40 -3.83 4.00 -8.22
CA ARG A 40 -3.90 4.59 -6.88
C ARG A 40 -3.91 3.53 -5.80
N ALA A 41 -4.71 2.47 -5.97
CA ALA A 41 -4.75 1.35 -5.03
C ALA A 41 -3.38 0.67 -4.89
N SER A 42 -2.71 0.41 -6.03
CA SER A 42 -1.38 -0.19 -6.08
C SER A 42 -0.31 0.70 -5.44
N SER A 43 -0.37 2.01 -5.70
CA SER A 43 0.53 2.99 -5.09
C SER A 43 0.32 3.08 -3.58
N GLY A 44 -0.94 3.07 -3.13
CA GLY A 44 -1.30 3.01 -1.71
C GLY A 44 -0.81 1.74 -1.02
N ALA A 45 -0.99 0.57 -1.66
CA ALA A 45 -0.51 -0.72 -1.17
C ALA A 45 1.02 -0.73 -0.98
N LYS A 46 1.78 -0.26 -1.98
CA LYS A 46 3.24 -0.13 -1.87
C LYS A 46 3.65 0.86 -0.79
N ARG A 47 2.95 1.99 -0.67
CA ARG A 47 3.24 3.02 0.33
C ARG A 47 2.93 2.56 1.75
N ALA A 48 1.90 1.73 1.95
CA ALA A 48 1.61 1.12 3.24
C ALA A 48 2.73 0.19 3.72
N CYS A 49 3.54 -0.40 2.82
CA CYS A 49 4.76 -1.11 3.22
C CYS A 49 5.85 -0.18 3.80
N LEU A 50 5.80 1.12 3.49
CA LEU A 50 6.77 2.13 3.89
C LEU A 50 6.33 2.97 5.10
N ASP A 51 5.03 3.05 5.41
CA ASP A 51 4.49 3.97 6.43
C ASP A 51 4.95 3.56 7.85
N ARG A 52 5.86 4.36 8.44
CA ARG A 52 6.64 4.00 9.65
C ARG A 52 6.01 4.53 10.93
N GLY A 53 4.89 3.93 11.32
CA GLY A 53 4.51 3.91 12.74
C GLY A 53 5.53 3.15 13.60
N PRO A 54 5.26 2.95 14.91
CA PRO A 54 6.07 2.08 15.74
C PRO A 54 6.24 0.67 15.10
N PRO A 55 7.33 -0.06 15.39
CA PRO A 55 7.64 -1.34 14.75
C PRO A 55 6.51 -2.38 14.86
N SER A 56 5.65 -2.26 15.88
CA SER A 56 4.46 -3.10 16.09
C SER A 56 3.41 -2.98 14.98
N ASN A 57 3.46 -1.90 14.18
CA ASN A 57 2.47 -1.60 13.13
C ASN A 57 2.98 -1.96 11.73
N LEU A 58 4.06 -2.73 11.64
CA LEU A 58 4.62 -3.17 10.39
C LEU A 58 3.74 -4.24 9.73
N TYR A 59 3.49 -4.06 8.44
CA TYR A 59 2.81 -5.08 7.64
C TYR A 59 3.80 -6.06 7.03
N ARG A 60 3.46 -7.34 6.99
CA ARG A 60 4.21 -8.36 6.25
C ARG A 60 4.00 -8.21 4.74
N ALA A 61 2.76 -7.97 4.33
CA ALA A 61 2.39 -7.84 2.94
C ALA A 61 1.19 -6.90 2.78
N THR A 62 0.95 -6.45 1.55
CA THR A 62 -0.30 -5.81 1.15
C THR A 62 -0.85 -6.49 -0.10
N LYS A 63 -2.16 -6.39 -0.31
CA LYS A 63 -2.78 -6.83 -1.56
C LYS A 63 -3.87 -5.88 -2.02
N VAL A 64 -4.10 -5.85 -3.32
CA VAL A 64 -5.18 -5.13 -3.96
C VAL A 64 -6.18 -6.13 -4.51
N ILE A 65 -7.46 -5.93 -4.20
CA ILE A 65 -8.56 -6.77 -4.68
C ILE A 65 -9.46 -5.90 -5.58
N ASP A 66 -9.79 -6.38 -6.78
CA ASP A 66 -10.86 -5.80 -7.60
C ASP A 66 -12.21 -6.24 -7.01
N LEU A 67 -13.01 -5.28 -6.53
CA LEU A 67 -14.31 -5.52 -5.91
C LEU A 67 -15.37 -5.99 -6.90
N ARG A 68 -15.17 -5.78 -8.21
CA ARG A 68 -16.11 -6.23 -9.25
C ARG A 68 -15.96 -7.72 -9.52
N THR A 69 -14.73 -8.23 -9.53
CA THR A 69 -14.42 -9.64 -9.83
C THR A 69 -14.11 -10.46 -8.58
N GLY A 70 -13.74 -9.81 -7.47
CA GLY A 70 -13.24 -10.46 -6.26
C GLY A 70 -11.78 -10.91 -6.37
N GLU A 71 -11.08 -10.59 -7.47
CA GLU A 71 -9.74 -11.11 -7.74
C GLU A 71 -8.64 -10.31 -7.06
N GLU A 72 -7.59 -11.01 -6.61
CA GLU A 72 -6.36 -10.40 -6.15
C GLU A 72 -5.51 -9.96 -7.34
N VAL A 73 -5.54 -8.67 -7.66
CA VAL A 73 -4.85 -8.11 -8.83
C VAL A 73 -3.40 -7.70 -8.54
N LEU A 74 -3.04 -7.59 -7.27
CA LEU A 74 -1.66 -7.32 -6.84
C LEU A 74 -1.43 -7.85 -5.43
N VAL A 75 -0.28 -8.48 -5.22
CA VAL A 75 0.25 -8.82 -3.88
C VAL A 75 1.66 -8.27 -3.77
N VAL A 76 1.96 -7.60 -2.66
CA VAL A 76 3.25 -6.96 -2.41
C VAL A 76 3.80 -7.49 -1.10
N ASP A 77 4.98 -8.11 -1.14
CA ASP A 77 5.77 -8.40 0.06
C ASP A 77 6.46 -7.12 0.55
N CYS A 78 6.18 -6.73 1.79
CA CYS A 78 6.73 -5.52 2.37
C CYS A 78 8.16 -5.69 2.91
N ILE A 79 8.65 -6.93 3.09
CA ILE A 79 9.98 -7.19 3.67
C ILE A 79 11.09 -6.70 2.73
N PRO A 80 11.14 -7.06 1.43
CA PRO A 80 12.19 -6.60 0.53
C PRO A 80 12.19 -5.08 0.37
N ILE A 81 11.01 -4.48 0.20
CA ILE A 81 10.84 -3.03 0.05
C ILE A 81 11.43 -2.26 1.24
N ARG A 82 11.18 -2.74 2.47
CA ARG A 82 11.73 -2.11 3.67
C ARG A 82 13.24 -2.31 3.79
N ASN A 83 13.75 -3.47 3.42
CA ASN A 83 15.18 -3.76 3.44
C ASN A 83 15.92 -2.84 2.47
N GLU A 84 15.42 -2.67 1.25
CA GLU A 84 15.95 -1.73 0.26
C GLU A 84 15.90 -0.28 0.77
N GLN A 85 14.78 0.13 1.37
CA GLN A 85 14.66 1.47 1.93
C GLN A 85 15.67 1.70 3.06
N ARG A 86 15.89 0.71 3.94
CA ARG A 86 16.87 0.79 5.03
C ARG A 86 18.29 0.91 4.47
N GLN A 87 18.68 0.03 3.55
CA GLN A 87 19.99 0.07 2.91
C GLN A 87 20.24 1.42 2.22
N ARG A 88 19.23 1.94 1.51
CA ARG A 88 19.32 3.27 0.88
C ARG A 88 19.51 4.39 1.91
N SER A 89 18.77 4.37 3.01
CA SER A 89 18.94 5.35 4.09
C SER A 89 20.32 5.26 4.74
N GLU A 90 20.85 4.06 4.97
CA GLU A 90 22.19 3.83 5.50
C GLU A 90 23.27 4.32 4.54
N GLN A 91 23.12 4.05 3.23
CA GLN A 91 24.03 4.53 2.20
C GLN A 91 24.05 6.06 2.13
N ILE A 92 22.88 6.71 2.17
CA ILE A 92 22.78 8.18 2.21
C ILE A 92 23.49 8.74 3.44
N ARG A 93 23.28 8.14 4.62
CA ARG A 93 23.94 8.55 5.85
C ARG A 93 25.47 8.37 5.78
N SER A 94 25.94 7.24 5.26
CA SER A 94 27.37 6.99 5.06
C SER A 94 27.99 8.01 4.10
N ASN A 95 27.32 8.29 2.98
CA ASN A 95 27.78 9.29 2.01
C ASN A 95 27.83 10.70 2.62
N ALA A 96 26.82 11.07 3.42
CA ALA A 96 26.80 12.36 4.11
C ALA A 96 27.96 12.51 5.11
N LEU A 97 28.28 11.44 5.87
CA LEU A 97 29.41 11.44 6.80
C LEU A 97 30.76 11.56 6.07
N LYS A 98 30.91 10.95 4.89
CA LYS A 98 32.12 11.05 4.06
C LYS A 98 32.28 12.42 3.38
N ALA A 99 31.16 13.09 3.09
CA ALA A 99 31.14 14.40 2.45
C ALA A 99 31.28 15.57 3.44
N ALA A 100 31.18 15.32 4.75
CA ALA A 100 31.43 16.33 5.77
C ALA A 100 32.94 16.64 5.81
N PRO A 101 33.38 17.90 5.59
CA PRO A 101 34.77 18.25 5.75
C PRO A 101 35.20 18.00 7.20
N ALA A 102 36.38 17.40 7.38
CA ALA A 102 36.99 17.28 8.69
C ALA A 102 37.10 18.68 9.31
N GLN A 103 36.38 18.90 10.41
CA GLN A 103 36.57 20.08 11.25
C GLN A 103 37.88 19.97 12.01
#